data_AF-A0A5A8A187-F1
#
_entry.id   AF-A0A5A8A187-F1
#
_cell.length_a   1.000
_cell.length_b   1.000
_cell.length_c   1.000
_cell.angle_alpha   90.00
_cell.angle_beta   90.00
_cell.angle_gamma   90.00
#
_symmetry.space_group_name_H-M   'P 1'
#
loop_
_entity.id
_entity.type
_entity.pdbx_description
1 polymer ?
#
loop_
_entity_poly.entity_id
_entity_poly.type
_entity_poly.pdbx_seq_one_letter_code
_entity_poly.pdbx_strand_id
1 'polypeptide(L)'
;MSIVSYLDLALALPAALALAAPEPRPAAPAPEDMHLTPAEATELLPRAGMVHIMVGDIRARWERGDLIAALRAGRERRLTLAARSAGFGLSFVRDSGESVLVQTDDAKVRGWLERQAKRAGE
;
A
#
# COMPACT_ATOMS: atom_id res chain seq x y z
N MET A 1 0.41 -49.37 52.75
CA MET A 1 1.12 -49.64 51.47
C MET A 1 0.05 -49.87 50.41
N SER A 2 -0.22 -48.89 49.56
CA SER A 2 -1.05 -49.06 48.36
C SER A 2 -0.59 -48.05 47.32
N ILE A 3 0.05 -48.56 46.27
CA ILE A 3 0.42 -47.82 45.07
C ILE A 3 -0.83 -47.80 44.20
N VAL A 4 -1.42 -46.62 44.02
CA VAL A 4 -2.39 -46.41 42.94
C VAL A 4 -1.65 -45.72 41.81
N SER A 5 -1.49 -46.52 40.76
CA SER A 5 -1.00 -46.19 39.43
C SER A 5 -1.86 -45.09 38.80
N TYR A 6 -1.21 -44.04 38.30
CA TYR A 6 -1.07 -43.73 36.88
C TYR A 6 -2.11 -42.72 36.37
N LEU A 7 -1.60 -41.68 35.69
CA LEU A 7 -2.21 -41.21 34.44
C LEU A 7 -3.47 -40.32 34.51
N ASP A 8 -3.56 -39.35 35.43
CA ASP A 8 -4.66 -38.36 35.42
C ASP A 8 -4.19 -36.89 35.48
N LEU A 9 -2.97 -36.62 34.99
CA LEU A 9 -2.41 -35.25 34.93
C LEU A 9 -2.26 -34.72 33.49
N ALA A 10 -3.15 -35.11 32.59
CA ALA A 10 -3.07 -34.72 31.17
C ALA A 10 -4.41 -34.28 30.55
N LEU A 11 -5.38 -33.85 31.36
CA LEU A 11 -6.71 -33.46 30.87
C LEU A 11 -7.25 -32.21 31.55
N ALA A 12 -6.54 -31.10 31.36
CA ALA A 12 -7.09 -29.76 31.53
C ALA A 12 -6.30 -28.72 30.73
N LEU A 13 -5.97 -29.01 29.46
CA LEU A 13 -5.71 -27.94 28.49
C LEU A 13 -7.08 -27.33 28.18
N PRO A 14 -7.35 -26.06 28.56
CA PRO A 14 -8.65 -25.49 28.34
C PRO A 14 -8.89 -25.42 26.84
N ALA A 15 -9.96 -26.07 26.38
CA ALA A 15 -10.58 -25.94 25.07
C ALA A 15 -11.15 -24.52 24.82
N ALA A 16 -10.50 -23.50 25.38
CA ALA A 16 -10.78 -22.07 25.21
C ALA A 16 -9.82 -21.41 24.21
N LEU A 17 -8.85 -22.14 23.66
CA LEU A 17 -7.92 -21.64 22.64
C LEU A 17 -8.35 -22.00 21.19
N ALA A 18 -9.62 -22.36 20.98
CA ALA A 18 -10.12 -22.87 19.71
C ALA A 18 -11.16 -21.96 19.01
N LEU A 19 -11.43 -20.75 19.51
CA LEU A 19 -12.42 -19.85 18.90
C LEU A 19 -11.99 -18.38 18.95
N ALA A 20 -10.94 -18.07 18.21
CA ALA A 20 -10.74 -16.74 17.63
C ALA A 20 -9.78 -16.87 16.45
N ALA A 21 -10.14 -17.67 15.44
CA ALA A 21 -9.65 -17.36 14.11
C ALA A 21 -10.10 -15.92 13.84
N PRO A 22 -9.20 -14.95 13.61
CA PRO A 22 -9.64 -13.61 13.26
C PRO A 22 -10.49 -13.76 12.02
N GLU A 23 -11.79 -13.49 12.14
CA GLU A 23 -12.66 -13.38 10.97
C GLU A 23 -11.92 -12.49 9.95
N PRO A 24 -11.85 -12.88 8.68
CA PRO A 24 -11.26 -12.05 7.65
C PRO A 24 -12.08 -10.77 7.63
N ARG A 25 -11.57 -9.75 8.33
CA ARG A 25 -12.13 -8.41 8.34
C ARG A 25 -12.24 -8.04 6.86
N PRO A 26 -13.45 -7.78 6.33
CA PRO A 26 -13.57 -7.40 4.94
C PRO A 26 -12.59 -6.25 4.74
N ALA A 27 -11.66 -6.43 3.80
CA ALA A 27 -10.70 -5.38 3.46
C ALA A 27 -11.54 -4.12 3.28
N ALA A 28 -11.19 -3.06 4.03
CA ALA A 28 -11.84 -1.78 3.85
C ALA A 28 -11.90 -1.53 2.33
N PRO A 29 -13.05 -1.10 1.78
CA PRO A 29 -13.16 -0.84 0.36
C PRO A 29 -11.94 -0.02 -0.03
N ALA A 30 -11.20 -0.51 -1.04
CA ALA A 30 -9.97 0.13 -1.43
C ALA A 30 -10.25 1.62 -1.61
N PRO A 31 -9.47 2.51 -0.97
CA PRO A 31 -9.69 3.95 -1.07
C PRO A 31 -9.83 4.28 -2.55
N GLU A 32 -10.89 5.01 -2.93
CA GLU A 32 -11.20 5.28 -4.33
C GLU A 32 -9.95 5.73 -5.07
N ASP A 33 -9.48 4.89 -5.99
CA ASP A 33 -8.25 5.12 -6.72
C ASP A 33 -8.47 6.30 -7.66
N MET A 34 -7.80 7.43 -7.39
CA MET A 34 -7.84 8.57 -8.32
C MET A 34 -6.85 8.33 -9.45
N HIS A 35 -7.34 8.30 -10.67
CA HIS A 35 -6.50 8.18 -11.86
C HIS A 35 -5.73 9.47 -12.13
N LEU A 36 -4.43 9.37 -12.41
CA LEU A 36 -3.60 10.51 -12.79
C LEU A 36 -2.98 10.36 -14.17
N THR A 37 -2.67 11.49 -14.78
CA THR A 37 -1.74 11.55 -15.91
C THR A 37 -0.27 11.41 -15.43
N PRO A 38 0.68 11.02 -16.31
CA PRO A 38 2.09 10.96 -15.95
C PRO A 38 2.67 12.31 -15.49
N ALA A 39 2.14 13.42 -16.02
CA ALA A 39 2.53 14.77 -15.62
C ALA A 39 2.12 15.04 -14.17
N GLU A 40 0.85 14.78 -13.82
CA GLU A 40 0.34 14.94 -12.45
C GLU A 40 1.08 14.03 -11.48
N ALA A 41 1.27 12.75 -11.82
CA ALA A 41 2.02 11.82 -10.99
C ALA A 41 3.45 12.32 -10.70
N THR A 42 4.12 12.91 -11.69
CA THR A 42 5.47 13.47 -11.56
C THR A 42 5.52 14.70 -10.63
N GLU A 43 4.47 15.52 -10.63
CA GLU A 43 4.38 16.69 -9.74
C GLU A 43 4.31 16.25 -8.27
N LEU A 44 3.59 15.17 -7.99
CA LEU A 44 3.37 14.62 -6.65
C LEU A 44 4.60 13.93 -6.05
N LEU A 45 5.63 13.65 -6.85
CA LEU A 45 6.87 13.03 -6.36
C LEU A 45 7.67 14.00 -5.48
N PRO A 46 8.38 13.49 -4.45
CA PRO A 46 9.36 14.27 -3.71
C PRO A 46 10.37 14.94 -4.64
N ARG A 47 10.85 16.15 -4.29
CA ARG A 47 11.91 16.82 -5.05
C ARG A 47 13.30 16.24 -4.78
N ALA A 48 13.47 15.51 -3.68
CA ALA A 48 14.72 14.85 -3.35
C ALA A 48 15.15 13.88 -4.46
N GLY A 49 16.47 13.75 -4.67
CA GLY A 49 17.03 12.96 -5.78
C GLY A 49 16.68 11.48 -5.71
N MET A 50 16.56 10.90 -4.50
CA MET A 50 16.22 9.50 -4.30
C MET A 50 14.80 9.36 -3.74
N VAL A 51 14.02 8.46 -4.32
CA VAL A 51 12.64 8.13 -3.90
C VAL A 51 12.59 6.67 -3.47
N HIS A 52 11.96 6.44 -2.32
CA HIS A 52 11.69 5.10 -1.83
C HIS A 52 10.47 4.52 -2.54
N ILE A 53 10.61 3.29 -3.03
CA ILE A 53 9.55 2.58 -3.72
C ILE A 53 9.46 1.13 -3.22
N MET A 54 8.33 0.50 -3.48
CA MET A 54 8.16 -0.95 -3.44
C MET A 54 7.86 -1.46 -4.83
N VAL A 55 8.53 -2.52 -5.27
CA VAL A 55 8.28 -3.23 -6.52
C VAL A 55 7.86 -4.65 -6.14
N GLY A 56 6.58 -4.98 -6.31
CA GLY A 56 5.98 -6.15 -5.64
C GLY A 56 6.23 -6.07 -4.13
N ASP A 57 6.89 -7.09 -3.57
CA ASP A 57 7.23 -7.16 -2.15
C ASP A 57 8.62 -6.59 -1.82
N ILE A 58 9.36 -6.11 -2.82
CA ILE A 58 10.76 -5.69 -2.67
C ILE A 58 10.83 -4.17 -2.47
N ARG A 59 11.50 -3.74 -1.40
CA ARG A 59 11.83 -2.32 -1.20
C ARG A 59 13.05 -1.93 -2.03
N ALA A 60 12.92 -0.85 -2.78
CA ALA A 60 13.99 -0.28 -3.60
C ALA A 60 14.07 1.24 -3.43
N ARG A 61 15.16 1.81 -3.94
CA ARG A 61 15.39 3.25 -4.02
C ARG A 61 15.76 3.60 -5.45
N TRP A 62 15.01 4.51 -6.06
CA TRP A 62 15.27 4.96 -7.42
C TRP A 62 15.61 6.44 -7.44
N GLU A 63 16.40 6.84 -8.43
CA GLU A 63 16.50 8.25 -8.74
C GLU A 63 15.16 8.76 -9.24
N ARG A 64 14.86 10.02 -8.92
CA ARG A 64 13.65 10.69 -9.39
C ARG A 64 13.55 10.67 -10.93
N GLY A 65 14.69 10.78 -11.63
CA GLY A 65 14.74 10.71 -13.09
C GLY A 65 14.28 9.36 -13.64
N ASP A 66 14.79 8.27 -13.08
CA ASP A 66 14.43 6.90 -13.45
C ASP A 66 12.95 6.61 -13.20
N LEU A 67 12.43 7.11 -12.07
CA LEU A 67 11.02 6.98 -11.74
C LEU A 67 10.14 7.74 -12.74
N ILE A 68 10.52 8.95 -13.15
CA ILE A 68 9.80 9.71 -14.18
C ILE A 68 9.83 8.98 -15.52
N ALA A 69 10.97 8.40 -15.89
CA ALA A 69 11.09 7.59 -17.10
C ALA A 69 10.15 6.37 -17.03
N ALA A 70 10.11 5.66 -15.90
CA ALA A 70 9.22 4.53 -15.69
C ALA A 70 7.73 4.90 -15.76
N LEU A 71 7.34 6.02 -15.15
CA LEU A 71 5.96 6.54 -15.21
C LEU A 71 5.52 6.88 -16.65
N ARG A 72 6.46 7.32 -17.50
CA ARG A 72 6.19 7.61 -18.91
C ARG A 72 6.16 6.35 -19.78
N ALA A 73 6.95 5.34 -19.43
CA ALA A 73 7.10 4.11 -20.19
C ALA A 73 5.97 3.09 -19.94
N GLY A 74 5.34 3.10 -18.76
CA GLY A 74 4.35 2.09 -18.36
C GLY A 74 3.22 1.85 -19.37
N ARG A 75 3.08 0.59 -19.80
CA ARG A 75 2.05 0.07 -20.71
C ARG A 75 0.63 0.28 -20.20
N GLU A 76 0.38 -0.03 -18.93
CA GLU A 76 -0.88 0.30 -18.27
C GLU A 76 -0.73 1.69 -17.64
N ARG A 77 -1.25 2.70 -18.33
CA ARG A 77 -1.32 4.09 -17.83
C ARG A 77 -2.27 4.26 -16.63
N ARG A 78 -2.60 3.19 -15.92
CA ARG A 78 -3.34 3.22 -14.66
C ARG A 78 -2.38 3.66 -13.57
N LEU A 79 -2.07 4.96 -13.58
CA LEU A 79 -1.43 5.63 -12.46
C LEU A 79 -2.54 5.96 -11.46
N THR A 80 -2.45 5.43 -10.25
CA THR A 80 -3.46 5.66 -9.22
C THR A 80 -2.85 6.33 -8.00
N LEU A 81 -3.55 7.32 -7.47
CA LEU A 81 -3.27 7.92 -6.18
C LEU A 81 -4.24 7.30 -5.18
N ALA A 82 -3.69 6.70 -4.13
CA ALA A 82 -4.48 6.10 -3.07
C ALA A 82 -4.10 6.71 -1.71
N ALA A 83 -5.10 6.95 -0.87
CA ALA A 83 -4.90 7.26 0.54
C ALA A 83 -4.39 6.00 1.27
N ARG A 84 -3.44 6.17 2.19
CA ARG A 84 -2.84 5.11 2.99
C ARG A 84 -2.77 5.55 4.45
N SER A 85 -2.54 4.59 5.35
CA SER A 85 -2.49 4.83 6.79
C SER A 85 -1.46 5.87 7.23
N ALA A 86 -0.41 6.10 6.42
CA ALA A 86 0.71 7.00 6.71
C ALA A 86 0.79 8.21 5.77
N GLY A 87 -0.22 8.47 4.93
CA GLY A 87 -0.18 9.53 3.91
C GLY A 87 -0.73 9.06 2.57
N PHE A 88 -0.14 9.54 1.47
CA PHE A 88 -0.54 9.12 0.12
C PHE A 88 0.50 8.22 -0.56
N GLY A 89 0.02 7.32 -1.42
CA GLY A 89 0.86 6.47 -2.24
C GLY A 89 0.45 6.55 -3.71
N LEU A 90 1.43 6.65 -4.60
CA LEU A 90 1.25 6.53 -6.04
C LEU A 90 1.52 5.08 -6.44
N SER A 91 0.61 4.47 -7.19
CA SER A 91 0.74 3.10 -7.69
C SER A 91 0.69 3.07 -9.21
N PHE A 92 1.52 2.22 -9.81
CA PHE A 92 1.49 1.94 -11.24
C PHE A 92 2.02 0.54 -11.56
N VAL A 93 1.83 0.07 -12.79
CA VAL A 93 2.34 -1.22 -13.26
C VAL A 93 3.38 -1.00 -14.35
N ARG A 94 4.53 -1.66 -14.22
CA ARG A 94 5.60 -1.63 -15.23
C ARG A 94 5.24 -2.49 -16.43
N ASP A 95 6.00 -2.34 -17.52
CA ASP A 95 5.87 -3.22 -18.69
C ASP A 95 6.13 -4.69 -18.40
N SER A 96 6.91 -4.99 -17.36
CA SER A 96 7.15 -6.34 -16.83
C SER A 96 5.93 -6.95 -16.13
N GLY A 97 4.88 -6.17 -15.87
CA GLY A 97 3.71 -6.58 -15.07
C GLY A 97 3.88 -6.40 -13.56
N GLU A 98 5.03 -5.92 -13.10
CA GLU A 98 5.27 -5.66 -11.67
C GLU A 98 4.54 -4.39 -11.22
N SER A 99 3.82 -4.49 -10.10
CA SER A 99 3.22 -3.33 -9.43
C SER A 99 4.30 -2.56 -8.65
N VAL A 100 4.27 -1.25 -8.79
CA VAL A 100 5.18 -0.32 -8.12
C VAL A 100 4.38 0.63 -7.25
N LEU A 101 4.70 0.68 -5.97
CA LEU A 101 4.17 1.64 -5.01
C LEU A 101 5.26 2.66 -4.66
N VAL A 102 4.90 3.94 -4.73
CA VAL A 102 5.81 5.07 -4.55
C VAL A 102 5.27 5.95 -3.44
N GLN A 103 6.15 6.35 -2.52
CA GLN A 103 5.81 7.38 -1.54
C GLN A 103 5.78 8.75 -2.22
N THR A 104 4.66 9.47 -2.06
CA THR A 104 4.48 10.83 -2.59
C THR A 104 4.83 11.89 -1.54
N ASP A 105 4.83 13.14 -1.98
CA ASP A 105 4.95 14.31 -1.10
C ASP A 105 3.54 14.76 -0.66
N ASP A 106 3.22 14.53 0.61
CA ASP A 106 1.88 14.79 1.18
C ASP A 106 1.42 16.25 1.00
N ALA A 107 2.33 17.23 1.10
CA ALA A 107 1.97 18.64 0.94
C ALA A 107 1.55 18.94 -0.50
N LYS A 108 2.24 18.35 -1.47
CA LYS A 108 1.88 18.49 -2.88
C LYS A 108 0.59 17.76 -3.23
N VAL A 109 0.38 16.57 -2.67
CA VAL A 109 -0.85 15.81 -2.88
C VAL A 109 -2.05 16.58 -2.35
N ARG A 110 -1.97 17.13 -1.14
CA ARG A 110 -3.04 17.97 -0.58
C ARG A 110 -3.37 19.14 -1.48
N GLY A 111 -2.36 19.90 -1.91
CA GLY A 111 -2.58 21.03 -2.81
C GLY A 111 -3.15 20.62 -4.17
N TRP A 112 -2.80 19.44 -4.68
CA TRP A 112 -3.40 18.89 -5.91
C TRP A 112 -4.87 18.52 -5.70
N LEU A 113 -5.21 17.84 -4.61
CA LEU A 113 -6.59 17.47 -4.27
C LEU A 113 -7.49 18.71 -4.12
N GLU A 114 -7.00 19.77 -3.47
CA GLU A 114 -7.72 21.04 -3.35
C GLU A 114 -8.03 21.66 -4.72
N ARG A 115 -7.09 21.60 -5.67
CA ARG A 115 -7.31 22.08 -7.05
C ARG A 115 -8.34 21.24 -7.80
N GLN A 116 -8.33 19.91 -7.61
CA GLN A 116 -9.32 19.03 -8.24
C GLN A 116 -10.73 19.27 -7.67
N ALA A 117 -10.84 19.40 -6.34
CA ALA A 117 -12.11 19.71 -5.68
C ALA A 117 -12.68 21.05 -6.15
N LYS A 118 -11.83 22.07 -6.33
CA LYS A 118 -12.26 23.36 -6.88
C LYS A 118 -12.81 23.24 -8.30
N ARG A 119 -12.16 22.47 -9.18
CA ARG A 119 -12.60 22.25 -10.57
C ARG A 119 -13.90 21.45 -10.66
N ALA A 120 -14.15 20.54 -9.74
CA ALA A 120 -15.37 19.72 -9.73
C ALA A 120 -16.60 20.47 -9.21
N GLY A 121 -16.42 21.59 -8.51
CA GLY A 121 -17.48 22.45 -8.00
C GLY A 121 -17.79 23.69 -8.84
N GLU A 122 -17.09 23.89 -9.96
CA GLU A 122 -17.35 24.93 -10.98
C GLU A 122 -18.23 24.37 -12.12
#